data_AF-D3RWA0-F1
#
_entry.id   AF-D3RWA0-F1
#
_cell.length_a   1.000
_cell.length_b   1.000
_cell.length_c   1.000
_cell.angle_alpha   90.00
_cell.angle_beta   90.00
_cell.angle_gamma   90.00
#
_symmetry.space_group_name_H-M   'P 1'
#
loop_
_entity.id
_entity.type
_entity.pdbx_description
1 polymer ?
#
loop_
_entity_poly.entity_id
_entity_poly.type
_entity_poly.pdbx_seq_one_letter_code
_entity_poly.pdbx_strand_id
1 'polypeptide(L)' 'MSRSTIPLDDTERTRCEVWTRVMGYHRPIDSFNVGKQAEHAERCYFREPGAEREHRPRLSGRAQLQRAA' A
#
# COMPACT_ATOMS: atom_id res chain seq x y z
N MET A 1 -14.85 15.09 12.15
CA MET A 1 -13.39 14.85 12.26
C MET A 1 -12.75 15.18 10.92
N SER A 2 -12.19 16.37 10.75
CA SER A 2 -11.46 16.72 9.53
C SER A 2 -10.14 15.93 9.47
N ARG A 3 -9.85 15.32 8.32
CA ARG A 3 -8.66 14.50 8.13
C ARG A 3 -7.53 15.41 7.63
N SER A 4 -6.68 15.88 8.54
CA SER A 4 -5.47 16.63 8.18
C SER A 4 -4.33 15.66 7.82
N THR A 5 -3.72 15.83 6.66
CA THR A 5 -2.53 15.06 6.25
C THR A 5 -1.29 15.71 6.86
N ILE A 6 -0.51 14.96 7.64
CA ILE A 6 0.76 15.41 8.20
C ILE A 6 1.86 15.10 7.17
N PRO A 7 2.54 16.10 6.58
CA PRO A 7 3.68 15.87 5.71
C PRO A 7 4.88 15.39 6.55
N LEU A 8 5.54 14.33 6.10
CA LEU A 8 6.79 13.80 6.66
C LEU A 8 7.80 13.73 5.53
N ASP A 9 9.05 14.13 5.78
CA ASP A 9 10.15 13.96 4.85
C ASP A 9 10.52 12.46 4.72
N ASP A 10 11.05 12.04 3.58
CA ASP A 10 11.38 10.63 3.36
C ASP A 10 12.53 10.14 4.27
N THR A 11 13.41 11.04 4.72
CA THR A 11 14.48 10.71 5.69
C THR A 11 13.94 10.42 7.09
N GLU A 12 12.76 10.94 7.42
CA GLU A 12 12.09 10.72 8.71
C GLU A 12 11.24 9.44 8.71
N ARG A 13 11.09 8.77 7.55
CA ARG A 13 10.26 7.56 7.42
C ARG A 13 11.04 6.30 7.75
N THR A 14 10.45 5.47 8.60
CA THR A 14 10.88 4.07 8.78
C THR A 14 10.10 3.15 7.85
N ARG A 15 10.79 2.19 7.23
CA ARG A 15 10.12 1.16 6.42
C ARG A 15 9.24 0.28 7.31
N CYS A 16 7.97 0.14 6.94
CA CYS A 16 7.08 -0.80 7.60
C CYS A 16 7.39 -2.23 7.15
N GLU A 17 7.62 -3.12 8.10
CA GLU A 17 7.69 -4.55 7.82
C GLU A 17 6.28 -5.13 7.69
N VAL A 18 6.04 -5.85 6.60
CA VAL A 18 4.75 -6.50 6.37
C VAL A 18 4.91 -8.00 6.55
N TRP A 19 4.08 -8.57 7.42
CA TRP A 19 4.11 -9.97 7.80
C TRP A 19 2.81 -10.66 7.35
N THR A 20 2.91 -11.92 6.95
CA THR A 20 1.74 -12.71 6.54
C THR A 20 1.83 -14.14 7.05
N ARG A 21 0.68 -14.80 7.15
CA ARG A 21 0.58 -16.17 7.61
C ARG A 21 0.84 -17.16 6.47
N VAL A 22 1.74 -18.11 6.70
CA VAL A 22 2.05 -19.22 5.79
C VAL A 22 2.02 -20.50 6.59
N MET A 23 1.16 -21.45 6.20
CA MET A 23 1.06 -22.78 6.80
C MET A 23 0.99 -22.80 8.33
N GLY A 24 0.49 -21.74 8.97
CA GLY A 24 0.30 -21.69 10.42
C GLY A 24 1.08 -20.60 11.15
N TYR A 25 2.23 -20.17 10.64
CA TYR A 25 3.11 -19.20 11.29
C TYR A 25 3.22 -17.88 10.50
N HIS A 26 3.67 -16.82 11.18
CA HIS A 26 3.92 -15.52 10.55
C HIS A 26 5.35 -15.47 9.99
N ARG A 27 5.48 -15.00 8.76
CA ARG A 27 6.77 -14.70 8.13
C ARG A 27 6.73 -13.36 7.42
N PRO A 28 7.84 -12.60 7.41
CA PRO A 28 7.92 -11.34 6.69
C PRO A 28 7.80 -11.61 5.20
N ILE A 29 7.02 -10.78 4.51
CA ILE A 29 6.83 -10.87 3.05
C ILE A 29 8.15 -10.66 2.31
N ASP A 30 9.05 -9.83 2.86
CA ASP A 30 10.36 -9.55 2.29
C ASP A 30 11.28 -10.78 2.21
N SER A 31 11.07 -11.81 3.05
CA SER A 31 11.82 -13.07 2.99
C SER A 31 11.29 -14.06 1.96
N PHE A 32 10.34 -13.66 1.09
CA PHE A 32 9.73 -14.58 0.12
C PHE A 32 10.64 -14.76 -1.10
N ASN A 33 10.84 -16.00 -1.52
CA ASN A 33 11.42 -16.28 -2.83
C ASN A 33 10.42 -15.96 -3.95
N VAL A 34 10.90 -15.92 -5.21
CA VAL A 34 10.10 -15.55 -6.38
C VAL A 34 8.81 -16.38 -6.50
N GLY A 35 8.89 -17.70 -6.28
CA GLY A 35 7.71 -18.57 -6.33
C GLY A 35 6.67 -18.24 -5.27
N LYS A 36 7.09 -17.94 -4.03
CA LYS A 36 6.17 -17.53 -2.96
C LYS A 36 5.63 -16.11 -3.14
N GLN A 37 6.36 -15.22 -3.79
CA GLN A 37 5.84 -13.90 -4.17
C GLN A 37 4.71 -14.04 -5.19
N ALA A 38 4.89 -14.91 -6.21
CA ALA A 38 3.84 -15.20 -7.19
C ALA A 38 2.59 -15.81 -6.54
N GLU A 39 2.76 -16.86 -5.72
CA GLU A 39 1.64 -17.46 -4.96
C GLU A 39 0.93 -16.44 -4.07
N HIS A 40 1.68 -15.52 -3.44
CA HIS A 40 1.10 -14.50 -2.58
C HIS A 40 0.29 -13.47 -3.37
N ALA A 41 0.78 -13.07 -4.55
CA ALA A 41 0.10 -12.11 -5.44
C ALA A 41 -1.24 -12.63 -5.97
N GLU A 42 -1.39 -13.95 -6.10
CA GLU A 42 -2.63 -14.61 -6.53
C GLU A 42 -3.67 -14.78 -5.42
N ARG A 43 -3.35 -14.41 -4.16
CA ARG A 43 -4.29 -14.56 -3.03
C ARG A 43 -5.44 -13.57 -3.14
N CYS A 44 -6.66 -14.07 -3.01
CA CYS A 44 -7.87 -13.26 -2.88
C CYS A 44 -8.17 -12.96 -1.40
N TYR A 45 -8.39 -11.69 -1.07
CA TYR A 45 -8.86 -11.29 0.25
C TYR A 45 -10.37 -11.41 0.35
N PHE A 46 -10.86 -11.87 1.50
CA PHE A 46 -12.28 -11.79 1.82
C PHE A 46 -12.72 -10.33 1.84
N ARG A 47 -13.89 -10.07 1.27
CA ARG A 47 -14.53 -8.76 1.27
C ARG A 47 -15.94 -8.94 1.80
N GLU A 48 -16.25 -8.23 2.87
CA GLU A 48 -17.60 -8.20 3.42
C GLU A 48 -18.57 -7.58 2.40
N PRO A 49 -19.79 -8.13 2.25
CA PRO A 49 -20.83 -7.52 1.43
C PRO A 49 -21.10 -6.07 1.83
N GLY A 50 -21.14 -5.15 0.86
CA GLY A 50 -21.40 -3.72 1.11
C GLY A 50 -20.16 -2.86 1.42
N ALA A 51 -18.98 -3.45 1.64
CA ALA A 51 -17.75 -2.68 1.78
C ALA A 51 -17.30 -2.15 0.41
N GLU A 52 -17.69 -0.94 0.00
CA GLU A 52 -17.24 -0.30 -1.24
C GLU A 52 -15.71 -0.06 -1.23
N ARG A 53 -15.06 -0.15 -2.40
CA ARG A 53 -13.64 0.21 -2.52
C ARG A 53 -13.56 1.74 -2.53
N GLU A 54 -13.34 2.38 -1.37
CA GLU A 54 -12.88 3.77 -1.37
C GLU A 54 -11.42 3.79 -1.88
N HIS A 55 -11.23 3.64 -3.20
CA HIS A 55 -9.93 3.78 -3.83
C HIS A 55 -9.62 5.27 -3.93
N ARG A 56 -9.09 5.86 -2.86
CA ARG A 56 -8.63 7.26 -2.90
C ARG A 56 -7.41 7.33 -3.81
N PRO A 57 -7.48 8.02 -4.97
CA PRO A 57 -6.32 8.16 -5.83
C PRO A 57 -5.22 8.89 -5.06
N ARG A 58 -3.98 8.46 -5.27
CA ARG A 58 -2.80 9.21 -4.83
C ARG A 58 -2.85 10.56 -5.55
N LEU A 59 -3.06 11.65 -4.82
CA LEU A 59 -2.81 13.00 -5.33
C LEU A 59 -1.30 13.11 -5.56
N SER A 60 -0.82 12.68 -6.73
CA SER A 60 0.56 12.96 -7.13
C SER A 60 0.63 14.44 -7.47
N GLY A 61 1.32 15.19 -6.62
CA GLY A 61 1.82 16.51 -6.98
C GLY A 61 2.70 16.40 -8.22
N ARG A 62 2.19 16.89 -9.35
CA ARG A 62 3.00 17.52 -10.39
C ARG A 62 2.19 18.70 -10.91
N ALA A 63 2.46 19.87 -10.35
CA ALA A 63 2.16 21.13 -11.01
C ALA A 63 2.88 21.12 -12.37
N GLN A 64 2.12 20.95 -13.46
CA GLN A 64 2.58 21.33 -14.79
C GLN A 64 2.04 22.71 -15.07
N LEU A 65 2.91 23.71 -14.84
CA LEU A 65 2.85 25.01 -15.51
C LEU A 65 2.75 24.76 -17.02
N GLN A 66 1.60 25.10 -17.63
CA GLN A 66 1.53 25.37 -19.06
C GLN A 66 0.68 26.61 -19.34
N ARG A 67 1.43 27.67 -19.68
CA ARG A 67 1.17 28.72 -20.67
C ARG A 67 0.12 29.78 -20.34
N ALA A 68 0.66 30.91 -19.89
CA ALA A 68 0.30 32.21 -20.46
C ALA A 68 0.53 32.20 -21.99
N ALA A 69 -0.53 32.53 -22.73
CA ALA A 69 -0.54 33.25 -23.99
C ALA A 69 -1.95 33.79 -24.19
#